data_AF-A0A0F9T076-F1
#
_entry.id   AF-A0A0F9T076-F1
#
_cell.length_a   1.000
_cell.length_b   1.000
_cell.length_c   1.000
_cell.angle_alpha   90.00
_cell.angle_beta   90.00
_cell.angle_gamma   90.00
#
_symmetry.space_group_name_H-M   'P 1'
#
loop_
_entity.id
_entity.type
_entity.pdbx_description
1 polymer ?
#
loop_
_entity_poly.entity_id
_entity_poly.type
_entity_poly.pdbx_seq_one_letter_code
_entity_poly.pdbx_strand_id
1 'polypeptide(L)'
;SNPEITIQNIVASGDLHTFIDLNMAAIIMENVMYEPEVFPGVIYRMGDPKTVFLLFSTGKVVCVGAKNKEIVRDAFIKLNQEVRELGLDKKPNVNIDNQDLTFI
;
A
#
# COMPACT_ATOMS: atom_id res chain seq x y z
N SER A 1 -17.29 -8.67 35.08
CA SER A 1 -16.63 -9.36 33.94
C SER A 1 -15.67 -8.38 33.31
N ASN A 2 -14.41 -8.76 33.12
CA ASN A 2 -13.46 -7.94 32.36
C ASN A 2 -13.59 -8.30 30.87
N PRO A 3 -13.90 -7.34 29.99
CA PRO A 3 -13.96 -7.60 28.55
C PRO A 3 -12.55 -7.82 27.99
N GLU A 4 -12.40 -8.79 27.09
CA GLU A 4 -11.18 -9.01 26.33
C GLU A 4 -11.19 -8.09 25.10
N ILE A 5 -10.19 -7.18 25.03
CA ILE A 5 -10.06 -6.22 23.93
C ILE A 5 -9.13 -6.82 22.88
N THR A 6 -9.61 -6.95 21.65
CA THR A 6 -8.83 -7.47 20.52
C THR A 6 -8.87 -6.51 19.33
N ILE A 7 -7.72 -6.35 18.67
CA ILE A 7 -7.63 -5.54 17.45
C ILE A 7 -8.27 -6.31 16.29
N GLN A 8 -9.26 -5.71 15.65
CA GLN A 8 -9.96 -6.31 14.51
C GLN A 8 -9.42 -5.83 13.16
N ASN A 9 -8.97 -4.57 13.10
CA ASN A 9 -8.41 -3.97 11.90
C ASN A 9 -7.52 -2.78 12.28
N ILE A 10 -6.47 -2.57 11.49
CA ILE A 10 -5.62 -1.39 11.52
C ILE A 10 -5.71 -0.72 10.17
N VAL A 11 -5.92 0.59 10.18
CA VAL A 11 -5.78 1.46 9.02
C VAL A 11 -4.48 2.25 9.19
N ALA A 12 -3.65 2.24 8.15
CA ALA A 12 -2.41 3.01 8.14
C ALA A 12 -2.30 3.77 6.83
N SER A 13 -1.77 4.99 6.89
CA SER A 13 -1.35 5.74 5.72
C SER A 13 0.17 5.81 5.65
N GLY A 14 0.68 5.96 4.44
CA GLY A 14 2.11 6.11 4.18
C GLY A 14 2.38 6.80 2.85
N ASP A 15 3.66 7.05 2.58
CA ASP A 15 4.14 7.66 1.34
C ASP A 15 5.32 6.84 0.81
N LEU A 16 5.25 6.41 -0.45
CA LEU A 16 6.38 5.74 -1.13
C LEU A 16 7.41 6.74 -1.66
N HIS A 17 7.15 8.03 -1.51
CA HIS A 17 8.00 9.14 -1.92
C HIS A 17 8.35 9.13 -3.41
N THR A 18 7.50 8.55 -4.24
CA THR A 18 7.68 8.50 -5.70
C THR A 18 6.33 8.56 -6.39
N PHE A 19 6.31 9.09 -7.61
CA PHE A 19 5.09 9.04 -8.43
C PHE A 19 4.95 7.64 -9.01
N ILE A 20 3.73 7.10 -8.97
CA ILE A 20 3.40 5.75 -9.42
C ILE A 20 2.63 5.83 -10.73
N ASP A 21 3.02 5.03 -11.73
CA ASP A 21 2.21 4.83 -12.93
C ASP A 21 1.03 3.88 -12.68
N LEU A 22 -0.12 4.45 -12.33
CA LEU A 22 -1.33 3.67 -12.02
C LEU A 22 -1.88 2.89 -13.21
N ASN A 23 -1.71 3.40 -14.44
CA ASN A 23 -2.14 2.70 -15.65
C ASN A 23 -1.29 1.45 -15.86
N MET A 24 0.02 1.59 -15.72
CA MET A 24 0.92 0.45 -15.84
C MET A 24 0.68 -0.56 -14.70
N ALA A 25 0.48 -0.08 -13.46
CA ALA A 25 0.16 -0.94 -12.31
C ALA A 25 -1.07 -1.82 -12.59
N ALA A 26 -2.12 -1.26 -13.18
CA ALA A 26 -3.33 -2.01 -13.54
C ALA A 26 -3.11 -3.08 -14.63
N ILE A 27 -2.05 -2.94 -15.45
CA ILE A 27 -1.71 -3.89 -16.52
C ILE A 27 -0.82 -5.02 -15.99
N ILE A 28 0.16 -4.71 -15.14
CA ILE A 28 1.23 -5.65 -14.79
C ILE A 28 1.09 -6.27 -13.40
N MET A 29 0.41 -5.62 -12.45
CA MET A 29 0.22 -6.17 -11.12
C MET A 29 -1.01 -7.07 -11.10
N GLU A 30 -0.89 -8.18 -10.38
CA GLU A 30 -2.03 -9.07 -10.14
C GLU A 30 -2.96 -8.51 -9.05
N ASN A 31 -4.24 -8.86 -9.11
CA ASN A 31 -5.23 -8.47 -8.09
C ASN A 31 -5.35 -6.96 -7.86
N VAL A 32 -5.19 -6.18 -8.93
CA VAL A 32 -5.39 -4.72 -8.97
C VAL A 32 -6.71 -4.38 -9.65
N MET A 33 -7.42 -3.39 -9.10
CA MET A 33 -8.56 -2.74 -9.74
C MET A 33 -8.27 -1.26 -9.92
N TYR A 34 -8.44 -0.75 -11.14
CA TYR A 34 -8.26 0.66 -11.46
C TYR A 34 -9.38 1.16 -12.37
N GLU A 35 -10.22 2.02 -11.83
CA GLU A 35 -11.34 2.65 -12.54
C GLU A 35 -11.30 4.15 -12.21
N PRO A 36 -10.48 4.97 -12.90
CA PRO A 36 -10.22 6.37 -12.51
C PRO A 36 -11.48 7.26 -12.52
N GLU A 37 -12.48 6.90 -13.32
CA GLU A 37 -13.82 7.52 -13.35
C GLU A 37 -14.59 7.29 -12.03
N VAL A 38 -14.32 6.19 -11.33
CA VAL A 38 -15.00 5.77 -10.10
C VAL A 38 -14.18 6.11 -8.85
N PHE A 39 -12.86 5.90 -8.91
CA PHE A 39 -11.94 6.14 -7.80
C PHE A 39 -10.55 6.55 -8.33
N PRO A 40 -9.93 7.63 -7.81
CA PRO A 40 -8.69 8.18 -8.38
C PRO A 40 -7.41 7.38 -8.10
N GLY A 41 -7.49 6.30 -7.32
CA GLY A 41 -6.37 5.41 -7.00
C GLY A 41 -6.56 4.00 -7.51
N VAL A 42 -5.53 3.16 -7.41
CA VAL A 42 -5.67 1.71 -7.64
C VAL A 42 -5.96 1.01 -6.32
N ILE A 43 -6.82 0.01 -6.37
CA ILE A 43 -7.10 -0.90 -5.25
C ILE A 43 -6.28 -2.17 -5.50
N TYR A 44 -5.22 -2.37 -4.74
CA TYR A 44 -4.37 -3.55 -4.82
C TYR A 44 -4.61 -4.49 -3.65
N ARG A 45 -4.87 -5.77 -3.91
CA ARG A 45 -5.05 -6.79 -2.87
C ARG A 45 -3.81 -7.67 -2.78
N MET A 46 -3.03 -7.47 -1.73
CA MET A 46 -1.86 -8.29 -1.44
C MET A 46 -2.27 -9.58 -0.74
N GLY A 47 -1.79 -10.72 -1.25
CA GLY A 47 -2.11 -12.04 -0.67
C GLY A 47 -1.34 -12.34 0.62
N ASP A 48 -0.07 -11.93 0.68
CA ASP A 48 0.83 -12.17 1.80
C ASP A 48 1.83 -10.99 1.97
N PRO A 49 1.78 -10.22 3.07
CA PRO A 49 0.74 -10.28 4.11
C PRO A 49 -0.64 -9.94 3.55
N LYS A 50 -1.69 -10.54 4.11
CA LYS A 50 -3.08 -10.30 3.64
C LYS A 50 -3.53 -8.88 3.98
N THR A 51 -3.45 -7.98 3.00
CA THR A 51 -3.83 -6.56 3.14
C THR A 51 -4.43 -6.01 1.85
N VAL A 52 -5.04 -4.83 1.94
CA VAL A 52 -5.51 -4.08 0.77
C VAL A 52 -4.88 -2.70 0.81
N PHE A 53 -4.34 -2.29 -0.34
CA PHE A 53 -3.75 -0.99 -0.55
C PHE A 53 -4.62 -0.13 -1.45
N LEU A 54 -4.81 1.12 -1.05
CA LEU A 54 -5.28 2.20 -1.90
C LEU A 54 -4.06 3.03 -2.28
N LEU A 55 -3.65 2.93 -3.54
CA LEU A 55 -2.44 3.55 -4.07
C LEU A 55 -2.82 4.74 -4.95
N PHE A 56 -2.20 5.90 -4.71
CA PHE A 56 -2.43 7.10 -5.50
C PHE A 56 -1.22 7.42 -6.37
N SER A 57 -1.45 8.10 -7.50
CA SER A 57 -0.39 8.46 -8.46
C SER A 57 0.72 9.31 -7.83
N THR A 58 0.42 9.99 -6.72
CA THR A 58 1.34 10.80 -5.93
C THR A 58 2.34 10.00 -5.08
N GLY A 59 2.17 8.68 -4.97
CA GLY A 59 2.94 7.83 -4.06
C GLY A 59 2.31 7.65 -2.69
N LYS A 60 1.21 8.36 -2.40
CA LYS A 60 0.45 8.17 -1.16
C LYS A 60 -0.24 6.82 -1.16
N VAL A 61 -0.29 6.20 0.01
CA VAL A 61 -0.82 4.86 0.21
C VAL A 61 -1.69 4.82 1.45
N VAL A 62 -2.79 4.08 1.38
CA VAL A 62 -3.56 3.64 2.55
C VAL A 62 -3.57 2.12 2.59
N CYS A 63 -3.13 1.53 3.68
CA CYS A 63 -3.17 0.10 3.96
C CYS A 63 -4.32 -0.20 4.92
N VAL A 64 -5.14 -1.20 4.59
CA VAL A 64 -6.22 -1.72 5.44
C VAL A 64 -6.19 -3.25 5.49
N GLY A 65 -6.86 -3.84 6.49
CA GLY A 65 -7.00 -5.29 6.63
C GLY A 65 -5.94 -5.96 7.49
N ALA A 66 -4.99 -5.19 8.03
CA ALA A 66 -3.97 -5.70 8.94
C ALA A 66 -4.51 -5.83 10.37
N LYS A 67 -4.04 -6.85 11.11
CA LYS A 67 -4.45 -7.10 12.51
C LYS A 67 -3.46 -6.58 13.56
N ASN A 68 -2.24 -6.25 13.14
CA ASN A 68 -1.19 -5.72 14.00
C ASN A 68 -0.26 -4.80 13.18
N LYS A 69 0.60 -4.07 13.87
CA LYS A 69 1.44 -3.03 13.24
C LYS A 69 2.59 -3.63 12.44
N GLU A 70 3.01 -4.84 12.79
CA GLU A 70 4.07 -5.60 12.13
C GLU A 70 3.62 -5.98 10.72
N ILE A 71 2.40 -6.52 10.56
CA ILE A 71 1.80 -6.83 9.25
C ILE A 71 1.74 -5.58 8.36
N VAL A 72 1.38 -4.42 8.92
CA VAL A 72 1.36 -3.16 8.15
C VAL A 72 2.75 -2.84 7.61
N ARG A 73 3.78 -2.91 8.47
CA ARG A 73 5.16 -2.60 8.07
C ARG A 73 5.66 -3.56 6.99
N ASP A 74 5.47 -4.86 7.20
CA ASP A 74 5.91 -5.89 6.24
C ASP A 74 5.21 -5.72 4.90
N ALA A 75 3.91 -5.44 4.91
CA ALA A 75 3.14 -5.21 3.69
C ALA A 75 3.60 -3.94 2.95
N PHE A 76 3.91 -2.85 3.67
CA PHE A 76 4.44 -1.62 3.07
C PHE A 76 5.83 -1.82 2.46
N ILE A 77 6.72 -2.57 3.13
CA ILE A 77 8.04 -2.93 2.60
C ILE A 77 7.88 -3.71 1.30
N LYS A 78 7.04 -4.76 1.32
CA LYS A 78 6.78 -5.59 0.15
C LYS A 78 6.17 -4.81 -1.01
N LEU A 79 5.22 -3.92 -0.72
CA LEU A 79 4.63 -3.02 -1.72
C LEU A 79 5.69 -2.12 -2.37
N ASN A 80 6.54 -1.49 -1.56
CA ASN A 80 7.59 -0.61 -2.07
C ASN A 80 8.61 -1.37 -2.94
N GLN A 81 8.95 -2.61 -2.58
CA GLN A 81 9.78 -3.49 -3.40
C GLN A 81 9.11 -3.82 -4.73
N GLU A 82 7.86 -4.28 -4.70
CA GLU A 82 7.10 -4.68 -5.89
C GLU A 82 6.93 -3.50 -6.87
N VAL A 83 6.58 -2.30 -6.36
CA VAL A 83 6.48 -1.08 -7.19
C VAL A 83 7.78 -0.77 -7.93
N ARG A 84 8.93 -0.95 -7.27
CA ARG A 84 10.26 -0.64 -7.84
C ARG A 84 10.76 -1.72 -8.79
N GLU A 85 10.58 -2.99 -8.42
CA GLU A 85 10.97 -4.14 -9.26
C GLU A 85 10.20 -4.16 -10.57
N LEU A 86 8.93 -3.75 -10.53
CA LEU A 86 8.06 -3.64 -11.70
C LEU A 86 8.27 -2.34 -12.49
N GLY A 87 9.16 -1.44 -12.05
CA GLY A 87 9.46 -0.18 -12.73
C GLY A 87 8.27 0.79 -12.78
N LEU A 88 7.39 0.73 -11.78
CA LEU A 88 6.20 1.59 -11.70
C LEU A 88 6.52 2.99 -11.15
N ASP A 89 7.70 3.18 -10.56
CA ASP A 89 8.14 4.45 -10.00
C ASP A 89 8.74 5.38 -11.06
N LYS A 90 8.28 6.63 -11.09
CA LYS A 90 8.74 7.65 -12.07
C LYS A 90 9.97 8.44 -11.63
N LYS A 91 10.50 8.16 -10.43
CA LYS A 91 11.71 8.79 -9.87
C LYS A 91 12.57 7.73 -9.15
N PRO A 92 13.69 7.29 -9.76
CA PRO A 92 14.42 6.12 -9.29
C PRO A 92 15.30 6.32 -8.04
N ASN A 93 15.18 7.43 -7.29
CA ASN A 93 16.12 7.74 -6.20
C ASN A 93 15.42 8.29 -4.94
N VAL A 94 14.71 7.42 -4.22
CA VAL A 94 14.39 7.67 -2.82
C VAL A 94 14.79 6.47 -1.98
N ASN A 95 15.56 6.77 -0.94
CA ASN A 95 16.09 5.83 0.04
C ASN A 95 14.95 4.99 0.65
N ILE A 96 15.11 3.67 0.66
CA ILE A 96 14.09 2.67 1.01
C ILE A 96 13.70 2.74 2.51
N ASP A 97 14.54 3.38 3.31
CA ASP A 97 14.47 3.38 4.78
C ASP A 97 13.56 4.47 5.38
N ASN A 98 13.08 5.43 4.58
CA ASN A 98 12.17 6.48 5.05
C ASN A 98 10.73 6.11 4.67
N GLN A 99 10.06 5.34 5.53
CA GLN A 99 8.62 5.12 5.44
C GLN A 99 7.92 5.97 6.50
N ASP A 100 7.32 7.08 6.07
CA ASP A 100 6.48 7.91 6.93
C ASP A 100 5.12 7.21 7.16
N LEU A 101 5.10 6.21 8.05
CA LEU A 101 3.88 5.47 8.41
C LEU A 101 3.11 6.17 9.53
N THR A 102 1.86 6.53 9.24
CA THR A 102 0.91 7.06 10.22
C THR A 102 -0.23 6.06 10.42
N PHE A 103 -0.50 5.69 11.67
CA PHE A 103 -1.63 4.83 12.03
C PHE A 103 -2.83 5.71 12.36
N ILE A 104 -3.98 5.44 11.71
CA ILE A 104 -5.23 6.22 11.83
C ILE A 104 -6.25 5.41 12.62
#